data_AF-A0A537YLK6-F1
#
_entry.id   AF-A0A537YLK6-F1
#
_cell.length_a   1.000
_cell.length_b   1.000
_cell.length_c   1.000
_cell.angle_alpha   90.00
_cell.angle_beta   90.00
_cell.angle_gamma   90.00
#
_symmetry.space_group_name_H-M   'P 1'
#
loop_
_entity.id
_entity.type
_entity.pdbx_description
1 polymer ?
#
loop_
_entity_poly.entity_id
_entity_poly.type
_entity_poly.pdbx_seq_one_letter_code
_entity_poly.pdbx_strand_id
1 'polypeptide(L)'
;MAPYRYGPPASPHLAAALAGEEIDPTRLREAAAAAADGTDAIVCEGVGGLLVPLAPGYLVRDLAVDLGYPLVVVAAPGLGTINHTLLTIEASRGAGLEVEAVVLNPWPEAPSEIERDNRETIAALADIEVLTLPRLDLADPSSWPQLRI
;
A
#
# COMPACT_ATOMS: atom_id res chain seq x y z
N MET A 1 -9.34 -11.52 -3.20
CA MET A 1 -10.57 -11.18 -3.97
C MET A 1 -10.35 -9.83 -4.65
N ALA A 2 -11.01 -9.53 -5.78
CA ALA A 2 -10.99 -8.19 -6.38
C ALA A 2 -12.43 -7.85 -6.85
N PRO A 3 -13.21 -7.05 -6.09
CA PRO A 3 -14.64 -6.82 -6.34
C PRO A 3 -14.95 -6.13 -7.66
N TYR A 4 -14.01 -5.31 -8.14
CA TYR A 4 -14.07 -4.59 -9.39
C TYR A 4 -12.81 -4.88 -10.22
N ARG A 5 -12.97 -5.01 -11.53
CA ARG A 5 -11.87 -5.27 -12.48
C ARG A 5 -12.17 -4.52 -13.77
N TYR A 6 -11.26 -3.64 -14.14
CA TYR A 6 -11.40 -2.79 -15.31
C TYR A 6 -10.14 -2.84 -16.17
N GLY A 7 -10.32 -2.54 -17.45
CA GLY A 7 -9.25 -2.10 -18.34
C GLY A 7 -9.75 -0.87 -19.11
N PRO A 8 -8.88 -0.02 -19.69
CA PRO A 8 -7.41 -0.08 -19.79
C PRO A 8 -6.67 0.24 -18.47
N PRO A 9 -5.31 0.11 -18.41
CA PRO A 9 -4.53 0.54 -17.24
C PRO A 9 -4.65 2.06 -17.03
N ALA A 10 -5.46 2.44 -16.04
CA ALA A 10 -5.73 3.82 -15.66
C ALA A 10 -6.01 3.88 -14.15
N SER A 11 -6.19 5.08 -13.60
CA SER A 11 -6.68 5.23 -12.22
C SER A 11 -8.08 4.62 -12.09
N PRO A 12 -8.46 4.07 -10.91
CA PRO A 12 -9.69 3.31 -10.75
C PRO A 12 -10.94 4.07 -11.16
N HIS A 13 -11.08 5.33 -10.73
CA HIS A 13 -12.24 6.16 -11.11
C HIS A 13 -12.36 6.34 -12.64
N LEU A 14 -11.23 6.52 -13.34
CA LEU A 14 -11.22 6.70 -14.79
C LEU A 14 -11.51 5.37 -15.50
N ALA A 15 -10.93 4.27 -15.03
CA ALA A 15 -11.17 2.95 -15.59
C ALA A 15 -12.65 2.53 -15.46
N ALA A 16 -13.28 2.81 -14.32
CA ALA A 16 -14.71 2.60 -14.11
C ALA A 16 -15.55 3.49 -15.04
N ALA A 17 -15.24 4.79 -15.12
CA ALA A 17 -15.96 5.71 -15.99
C ALA A 17 -15.86 5.33 -17.49
N LEU A 18 -14.70 4.86 -17.95
CA LEU A 18 -14.51 4.34 -19.31
C LEU A 18 -15.33 3.07 -19.58
N ALA A 19 -15.61 2.28 -18.54
CA ALA A 19 -16.50 1.13 -18.61
C ALA A 19 -17.99 1.50 -18.49
N GLY A 20 -18.32 2.78 -18.28
CA GLY A 20 -19.69 3.23 -18.01
C GLY A 20 -20.21 2.84 -16.63
N GLU A 21 -19.30 2.58 -15.68
CA GLU A 21 -19.60 2.17 -14.32
C GLU A 21 -19.05 3.19 -13.30
N GLU A 22 -19.52 3.07 -12.05
CA GLU A 22 -18.93 3.73 -10.89
C GLU A 22 -18.60 2.69 -9.83
N ILE A 23 -17.49 2.89 -9.12
CA ILE A 23 -17.11 2.06 -7.98
C ILE A 23 -17.95 2.49 -6.78
N ASP A 24 -18.69 1.55 -6.18
CA ASP A 24 -19.46 1.76 -4.95
C ASP A 24 -18.57 1.43 -3.73
N PRO A 25 -18.24 2.43 -2.89
CA PRO A 25 -17.49 2.22 -1.65
C PRO A 25 -18.11 1.20 -0.69
N THR A 26 -19.44 1.06 -0.69
CA THR A 26 -20.14 0.10 0.18
C THR A 26 -19.79 -1.33 -0.21
N ARG A 27 -19.81 -1.64 -1.51
CA ARG A 27 -19.43 -2.96 -2.01
C ARG A 27 -17.97 -3.31 -1.69
N LEU A 28 -17.07 -2.33 -1.68
CA LEU A 28 -15.67 -2.56 -1.30
C LEU A 28 -15.54 -2.97 0.18
N ARG A 29 -16.25 -2.27 1.07
CA ARG A 29 -16.25 -2.54 2.52
C ARG A 29 -16.88 -3.88 2.84
N GLU A 30 -18.03 -4.18 2.23
CA GLU A 30 -18.71 -5.48 2.39
C GLU A 30 -17.84 -6.64 1.90
N ALA A 31 -17.15 -6.46 0.77
CA ALA A 31 -16.22 -7.45 0.24
C ALA A 31 -15.04 -7.70 1.18
N ALA A 32 -14.48 -6.66 1.79
CA ALA A 32 -13.41 -6.80 2.78
C ALA A 32 -13.89 -7.53 4.04
N ALA A 33 -15.06 -7.15 4.58
CA ALA A 33 -15.66 -7.81 5.74
C ALA A 33 -15.95 -9.29 5.48
N ALA A 34 -16.51 -9.62 4.30
CA ALA A 34 -16.77 -10.99 3.90
C ALA A 34 -15.47 -11.79 3.70
N ALA A 35 -14.38 -11.16 3.26
CA ALA A 35 -13.09 -11.82 3.12
C ALA A 35 -12.40 -12.04 4.48
N ALA A 36 -12.67 -11.20 5.48
CA ALA A 36 -12.15 -11.35 6.84
C ALA A 36 -12.86 -12.47 7.61
N ASP A 37 -14.14 -12.73 7.35
CA ASP A 37 -14.93 -13.71 8.08
C ASP A 37 -14.32 -15.11 8.04
N GLY A 38 -14.04 -15.68 9.22
CA GLY A 38 -13.46 -17.01 9.36
C GLY A 38 -11.98 -17.14 8.96
N THR A 39 -11.24 -16.04 8.78
CA THR A 39 -9.81 -16.05 8.46
C THR A 39 -8.96 -15.51 9.62
N ASP A 40 -7.73 -16.03 9.78
CA ASP A 40 -6.81 -15.56 10.83
C ASP A 40 -6.23 -14.17 10.53
N ALA A 41 -6.07 -13.83 9.24
CA ALA A 41 -5.56 -12.56 8.78
C ALA A 41 -5.98 -12.29 7.33
N ILE A 42 -6.12 -11.02 6.99
CA ILE A 42 -6.31 -10.55 5.62
C ILE A 42 -5.27 -9.49 5.26
N VAL A 43 -4.95 -9.43 3.97
CA VAL A 43 -4.14 -8.35 3.39
C VAL A 43 -5.00 -7.64 2.36
N CYS A 44 -5.24 -6.35 2.58
CA CYS A 44 -5.92 -5.47 1.64
C CYS A 44 -4.87 -4.68 0.86
N GLU A 45 -4.61 -5.09 -0.38
CA GLU A 45 -3.79 -4.30 -1.29
C GLU A 45 -4.62 -3.14 -1.87
N GLY A 46 -4.11 -1.92 -1.73
CA GLY A 46 -4.68 -0.74 -2.37
C GLY A 46 -4.42 -0.72 -3.89
N VAL A 47 -4.70 0.41 -4.53
CA VAL A 47 -4.43 0.60 -5.96
C VAL A 47 -3.78 1.95 -6.19
N GLY A 48 -2.53 1.94 -6.64
CA GLY A 48 -1.71 3.15 -6.73
C GLY A 48 -1.37 3.72 -5.35
N GLY A 49 -1.32 5.05 -5.23
CA GLY A 49 -1.01 5.73 -3.97
C GLY A 49 -2.23 5.98 -3.08
N LEU A 50 -1.98 6.39 -1.84
CA LEU A 50 -2.99 6.62 -0.81
C LEU A 50 -4.09 7.62 -1.22
N LEU A 51 -3.74 8.64 -2.01
CA LEU A 51 -4.67 9.67 -2.48
C LEU A 51 -5.25 9.40 -3.87
N VAL A 52 -5.14 8.16 -4.36
CA VAL A 52 -5.77 7.77 -5.63
C VAL A 52 -7.29 7.75 -5.46
N PRO A 53 -8.05 8.38 -6.37
CA PRO A 53 -9.51 8.33 -6.36
C PRO A 53 -10.04 6.97 -6.81
N LEU A 54 -10.89 6.39 -5.96
CA LEU A 54 -11.68 5.20 -6.26
C LEU A 54 -13.02 5.58 -6.89
N ALA A 55 -13.68 6.59 -6.32
CA ALA A 55 -14.95 7.13 -6.79
C ALA A 55 -14.97 8.66 -6.60
N PRO A 56 -15.96 9.40 -7.15
CA PRO A 56 -16.09 10.83 -6.92
C PRO A 56 -16.11 11.17 -5.43
N GLY A 57 -15.11 11.92 -4.96
CA GLY A 57 -14.98 12.32 -3.55
C GLY A 57 -14.54 11.21 -2.59
N TYR A 58 -14.09 10.06 -3.09
CA TYR A 58 -13.68 8.92 -2.28
C TYR A 58 -12.34 8.35 -2.74
N LEU A 59 -11.34 8.38 -1.86
CA LEU A 59 -9.95 8.00 -2.10
C LEU A 59 -9.64 6.63 -1.50
N VAL A 60 -8.51 6.04 -1.91
CA VAL A 60 -7.93 4.85 -1.23
C VAL A 60 -7.74 5.09 0.26
N ARG A 61 -7.34 6.30 0.67
CA ARG A 61 -7.27 6.72 2.07
C ARG A 61 -8.59 6.57 2.81
N ASP A 62 -9.69 6.98 2.19
CA ASP A 62 -10.99 6.99 2.85
C ASP A 62 -11.49 5.54 3.01
N LEU A 63 -11.19 4.66 2.06
CA LEU A 63 -11.37 3.21 2.23
C LEU A 63 -10.53 2.65 3.37
N ALA A 64 -9.25 3.03 3.47
CA ALA A 64 -8.42 2.59 4.59
C ALA A 64 -8.99 3.03 5.95
N VAL A 65 -9.54 4.25 6.03
CA VAL A 65 -10.20 4.76 7.25
C VAL A 65 -11.44 3.93 7.56
N ASP A 66 -12.28 3.65 6.56
CA ASP A 66 -13.50 2.85 6.75
C ASP A 66 -13.21 1.42 7.19
N LEU A 67 -12.10 0.83 6.72
CA LEU A 67 -11.68 -0.52 7.09
C LEU A 67 -11.00 -0.58 8.47
N GLY A 68 -10.31 0.50 8.88
CA GLY A 68 -9.68 0.61 10.19
C GLY A 68 -8.51 -0.36 10.43
N TYR A 69 -7.90 -0.89 9.37
CA TYR A 69 -6.73 -1.76 9.48
C TYR A 69 -5.43 -0.95 9.58
N PRO A 70 -4.40 -1.45 10.29
CA PRO A 70 -3.07 -0.86 10.24
C PRO A 70 -2.52 -0.81 8.81
N LEU A 71 -1.85 0.29 8.47
CA LEU A 71 -1.26 0.49 7.14
C LEU A 71 0.21 0.13 7.10
N VAL A 72 0.62 -0.53 6.01
CA VAL A 72 2.02 -0.67 5.62
C VAL A 72 2.26 0.17 4.38
N VAL A 73 3.23 1.09 4.44
CA VAL A 73 3.62 1.93 3.30
C VAL A 73 4.75 1.25 2.54
N VAL A 74 4.53 0.97 1.25
CA VAL A 74 5.55 0.41 0.37
C VAL A 74 6.19 1.51 -0.47
N ALA A 75 7.51 1.61 -0.45
CA ALA A 75 8.26 2.62 -1.21
C ALA A 75 9.52 2.05 -1.87
N ALA A 76 9.99 2.66 -2.95
CA ALA A 76 11.29 2.34 -3.52
C ALA A 76 12.41 3.01 -2.71
N PRO A 77 13.63 2.45 -2.61
CA PRO A 77 14.70 3.02 -1.76
C PRO A 77 15.47 4.20 -2.40
N GLY A 78 15.16 4.57 -3.64
CA GLY A 78 15.94 5.53 -4.43
C GLY A 78 15.66 7.01 -4.15
N LEU A 79 16.26 7.90 -4.96
CA LEU A 79 16.12 9.35 -4.81
C LEU A 79 14.65 9.81 -4.83
N GLY A 80 14.31 10.73 -3.92
CA GLY A 80 12.95 11.25 -3.74
C GLY A 80 12.09 10.43 -2.77
N THR A 81 12.55 9.24 -2.36
CA THR A 81 11.78 8.35 -1.47
C THR A 81 11.51 8.97 -0.10
N ILE A 82 12.47 9.72 0.47
CA ILE A 82 12.28 10.40 1.75
C ILE A 82 11.01 11.26 1.71
N ASN A 83 10.92 12.16 0.72
CA ASN A 83 9.77 13.05 0.58
C ASN A 83 8.47 12.27 0.34
N HIS A 84 8.43 11.36 -0.63
CA HIS A 84 7.19 10.64 -0.96
C HIS A 84 6.69 9.77 0.19
N THR A 85 7.61 9.12 0.91
CA THR A 85 7.27 8.29 2.06
C THR A 85 6.75 9.14 3.22
N LEU A 86 7.45 10.22 3.57
CA LEU A 86 7.02 11.12 4.65
C LEU A 86 5.66 11.79 4.34
N LEU A 87 5.46 12.28 3.11
CA LEU A 87 4.15 12.83 2.70
C LEU A 87 3.03 11.79 2.79
N THR A 88 3.31 10.53 2.45
CA THR A 88 2.33 9.45 2.56
C THR A 88 2.00 9.15 4.03
N ILE A 89 3.01 9.12 4.90
CA ILE A 89 2.83 8.91 6.34
C ILE A 89 2.05 10.06 6.96
N GLU A 90 2.39 11.32 6.64
CA GLU A 90 1.67 12.49 7.13
C GLU A 90 0.22 12.48 6.67
N ALA A 91 -0.05 12.18 5.39
CA ALA A 91 -1.41 12.07 4.88
C ALA A 91 -2.22 10.92 5.53
N SER A 92 -1.54 9.83 5.90
CA SER A 92 -2.15 8.70 6.61
C SER A 92 -2.50 9.09 8.05
N ARG A 93 -1.51 9.54 8.82
CA ARG A 93 -1.66 9.94 10.21
C ARG A 93 -2.64 11.11 10.37
N GLY A 94 -2.60 12.07 9.45
CA GLY A 94 -3.53 13.21 9.41
C GLY A 94 -4.99 12.81 9.17
N ALA A 95 -5.24 11.62 8.62
CA ALA A 95 -6.58 11.03 8.49
C ALA A 95 -6.93 10.07 9.64
N GLY A 96 -6.09 9.97 10.68
CA GLY A 96 -6.30 9.10 11.82
C GLY A 96 -5.91 7.63 11.59
N LEU A 97 -5.18 7.34 10.51
CA LEU A 97 -4.71 5.99 10.22
C LEU A 97 -3.44 5.66 11.01
N GLU A 98 -3.38 4.45 11.53
CA GLU A 98 -2.16 3.87 12.08
C GLU A 98 -1.27 3.38 10.94
N VAL A 99 -0.04 3.87 10.89
CA VAL A 99 0.99 3.34 9.97
C VAL A 99 1.90 2.46 10.81
N GLU A 100 1.85 1.16 10.56
CA GLU A 100 2.59 0.13 11.29
C GLU A 100 4.07 0.13 10.89
N ALA A 101 4.33 0.16 9.57
CA ALA A 101 5.69 0.10 9.05
C ALA A 101 5.80 0.73 7.66
N VAL A 102 7.04 1.07 7.30
CA VAL A 102 7.45 1.28 5.91
C VAL A 102 8.22 0.05 5.43
N VAL A 103 7.95 -0.39 4.20
CA VAL A 103 8.74 -1.44 3.53
C VAL A 103 9.40 -0.85 2.29
N LEU A 104 10.74 -0.82 2.30
CA LEU A 104 11.50 -0.48 1.10
C LEU A 104 11.61 -1.70 0.19
N ASN A 105 11.04 -1.61 -1.01
CA ASN A 105 10.89 -2.71 -1.95
C ASN A 105 11.07 -2.25 -3.43
N PRO A 106 11.91 -2.90 -4.23
CA PRO A 106 12.88 -3.92 -3.83
C PRO A 106 14.09 -3.27 -3.16
N TRP A 107 14.54 -3.87 -2.07
CA TRP A 107 15.83 -3.58 -1.46
C TRP A 107 16.93 -4.29 -2.26
N PRO A 108 17.98 -3.59 -2.71
CA PRO A 108 19.06 -4.21 -3.48
C PRO A 108 19.94 -5.11 -2.61
N GLU A 109 20.56 -6.13 -3.22
CA GLU A 109 21.52 -7.01 -2.54
C GLU A 109 22.74 -6.24 -2.00
N ALA A 110 23.19 -5.23 -2.75
CA ALA A 110 24.28 -4.34 -2.38
C ALA A 110 23.78 -2.88 -2.37
N PRO A 111 23.12 -2.42 -1.29
CA PRO A 111 22.61 -1.06 -1.21
C PRO A 111 23.74 -0.04 -1.13
N SER A 112 23.59 1.02 -1.91
CA SER A 112 24.42 2.21 -1.90
C SER A 112 24.31 2.96 -0.58
N GLU A 113 25.24 3.90 -0.35
CA GLU A 113 25.18 4.81 0.80
C GLU A 113 23.87 5.62 0.81
N ILE A 114 23.41 6.06 -0.37
CA ILE A 114 22.15 6.81 -0.53
C ILE A 114 20.95 5.98 -0.06
N GLU A 115 20.86 4.71 -0.43
CA GLU A 115 19.72 3.86 -0.07
C GLU A 115 19.69 3.56 1.43
N ARG A 116 20.86 3.39 2.06
CA ARG A 116 21.00 3.22 3.51
C ARG A 116 20.60 4.49 4.25
N ASP A 117 21.13 5.63 3.83
CA ASP A 117 20.82 6.95 4.41
C ASP A 117 19.33 7.28 4.28
N ASN A 118 18.71 7.01 3.12
CA ASN A 118 17.27 7.18 2.92
C ASN A 118 16.45 6.36 3.92
N ARG A 119 16.81 5.08 4.13
CA ARG A 119 16.13 4.20 5.10
C ARG A 119 16.22 4.76 6.52
N GLU A 120 17.42 5.11 6.94
CA GLU A 120 17.69 5.64 8.29
C GLU A 120 16.99 6.99 8.51
N THR A 121 17.03 7.87 7.52
CA THR A 121 16.37 9.17 7.55
C THR A 121 14.85 9.05 7.66
N ILE A 122 14.23 8.14 6.90
CA ILE A 122 12.78 7.90 7.00
C ILE A 122 12.43 7.38 8.39
N ALA A 123 13.17 6.38 8.89
CA ALA A 123 12.92 5.80 10.22
C ALA A 123 12.99 6.87 11.32
N ALA A 124 14.01 7.72 11.28
CA ALA A 124 14.24 8.77 12.27
C ALA A 124 13.19 9.90 12.20
N LEU A 125 12.83 10.36 11.00
CA LEU A 125 11.90 11.49 10.84
C LEU A 125 10.44 11.09 11.07
N ALA A 126 10.06 9.88 10.67
CA ALA A 126 8.71 9.38 10.86
C ALA A 126 8.48 8.68 12.19
N ASP A 127 9.54 8.38 12.96
CA ASP A 127 9.47 7.56 14.18
C ASP A 127 8.69 6.26 13.91
N ILE A 128 9.21 5.47 12.97
CA ILE A 128 8.57 4.24 12.50
C ILE A 128 9.59 3.20 12.07
N GLU A 129 9.23 1.92 12.17
CA GLU A 129 10.06 0.85 11.63
C GLU A 129 10.10 0.90 10.10
N VAL A 130 11.32 0.82 9.55
CA VAL A 130 11.57 0.72 8.10
C VAL A 130 12.21 -0.62 7.78
N LEU A 131 11.36 -1.53 7.31
CA LEU A 131 11.70 -2.87 6.85
C LEU A 131 12.19 -2.84 5.40
N THR A 132 12.82 -3.93 4.97
CA THR A 132 13.35 -4.08 3.62
C THR A 132 12.93 -5.42 3.04
N LEU A 133 12.47 -5.44 1.80
CA LEU A 133 12.12 -6.66 1.08
C LEU A 133 12.99 -6.77 -0.19
N PRO A 134 13.76 -7.85 -0.38
CA PRO A 134 14.51 -8.04 -1.61
C PRO A 134 13.55 -8.26 -2.79
N ARG A 135 14.06 -8.13 -4.01
CA ARG A 135 13.31 -8.57 -5.18
C ARG A 135 13.02 -10.07 -5.06
N LEU A 136 11.74 -10.43 -5.13
CA LEU A 136 11.29 -11.82 -5.16
C LEU A 136 11.07 -12.27 -6.60
N ASP A 137 11.49 -13.49 -6.92
CA ASP A 137 11.09 -14.14 -8.16
C ASP A 137 9.67 -14.66 -7.99
N LEU A 138 8.70 -13.95 -8.59
CA LEU A 138 7.30 -14.34 -8.51
C LEU A 138 6.99 -15.64 -9.27
N ALA A 139 7.89 -16.09 -10.16
CA ALA A 139 7.77 -17.36 -10.87
C ALA A 139 8.30 -18.55 -10.06
N ASP A 140 9.11 -18.30 -9.02
CA ASP A 140 9.63 -19.33 -8.13
C ASP A 140 9.35 -19.00 -6.64
N PRO A 141 8.13 -19.28 -6.14
CA PRO A 141 7.80 -19.09 -4.73
C PRO A 141 8.66 -19.89 -3.75
N SER A 142 9.34 -20.95 -4.21
CA SER A 142 10.22 -21.74 -3.34
C SER A 142 11.51 -21.00 -2.96
N SER A 143 11.87 -19.97 -3.74
CA SER A 143 13.00 -19.08 -3.47
C SER A 143 12.70 -18.01 -2.41
N TRP A 144 11.44 -17.82 -2.01
CA TRP A 144 11.05 -16.74 -1.13
C TRP A 144 11.55 -16.95 0.30
N PRO A 145 11.87 -15.88 1.04
CA PRO A 145 12.20 -15.98 2.47
C PRO A 145 11.08 -16.68 3.23
N GLN A 146 11.41 -17.67 4.06
CA GLN A 146 10.40 -18.31 4.91
C GLN A 146 9.94 -17.35 6.01
N LEU A 147 8.63 -17.14 6.09
CA LEU A 147 8.01 -16.41 7.19
C LEU A 147 8.16 -17.24 8.47
N ARG A 148 8.77 -16.66 9.50
CA ARG A 148 8.73 -17.20 10.85
C ARG A 148 7.47 -16.65 11.51
N ILE A 149 6.43 -17.46 11.56
CA ILE A 149 5.16 -17.17 12.25
C ILE A 149 5.17 -17.91 13.59
#